data_AF-A0A6N2MJD2-F1
#
_entry.id   AF-A0A6N2MJD2-F1
#
_cell.length_a   1.000
_cell.length_b   1.000
_cell.length_c   1.000
_cell.angle_alpha   90.00
_cell.angle_beta   90.00
_cell.angle_gamma   90.00
#
_symmetry.space_group_name_H-M   'P 1'
#
loop_
_entity.id
_entity.type
_entity.pdbx_description
1 polymer ?
#
loop_
_entity_poly.entity_id
_entity_poly.type
_entity_poly.pdbx_seq_one_letter_code
_entity_poly.pdbx_strand_id
1 'polypeptide(L)'
;MAWPAVLVIVPVGIIFILSGLIVNLIQAVLFILVRPVSRNLHRKINKIVAELLWLELIVLVDWWANLKIEVYADDETFELLGKEHALVISNHKSDLDWLIGWILAQRSGCLGSALAVMKNEAKVLPIIGWSMWFSDYIKVLVERHSMQELPETADGIAQWCKDAFVTKDAMLEKYFDKDIFSNKKLQDIGRPKMSLFVMIFWSSFLAYATVRLFQWLALFLASWQVIAFSVAFLFLVTFIMQILIQSSESERSTPATNFTLSEGTRQSLLPK
;
A
#
# COMPACT_ATOMS: atom_id res chain seq x y z
N MET A 1 -15.39 -16.71 14.12
CA MET A 1 -15.68 -16.11 12.80
C MET A 1 -14.44 -15.68 11.99
N ALA A 2 -13.19 -15.95 12.44
CA ALA A 2 -11.98 -15.49 11.73
C ALA A 2 -11.53 -16.39 10.57
N TRP A 3 -11.79 -17.70 10.61
CA TRP A 3 -11.36 -18.67 9.59
C TRP A 3 -11.87 -18.38 8.17
N PRO A 4 -13.14 -17.97 7.95
CA PRO A 4 -13.63 -17.66 6.61
C PRO A 4 -12.94 -16.43 5.99
N ALA A 5 -12.58 -15.44 6.81
CA ALA A 5 -11.91 -14.23 6.35
C ALA A 5 -10.46 -14.51 5.94
N VAL A 6 -9.72 -15.32 6.70
CA VAL A 6 -8.34 -15.70 6.38
C VAL A 6 -8.26 -16.43 5.04
N LEU A 7 -9.22 -17.33 4.76
CA LEU A 7 -9.28 -18.10 3.50
C LEU A 7 -9.49 -17.22 2.26
N VAL A 8 -10.01 -16.00 2.41
CA VAL A 8 -10.18 -15.06 1.29
C VAL A 8 -9.06 -14.02 1.28
N ILE A 9 -8.75 -13.42 2.43
CA ILE A 9 -7.77 -12.34 2.54
C ILE A 9 -6.37 -12.82 2.17
N VAL A 10 -5.96 -14.02 2.58
CA VAL A 10 -4.60 -14.52 2.30
C VAL A 10 -4.38 -14.75 0.81
N PRO A 11 -5.24 -15.51 0.08
CA PRO A 11 -5.06 -15.66 -1.37
C PRO A 11 -5.14 -14.35 -2.13
N VAL A 12 -6.10 -13.47 -1.79
CA VAL A 12 -6.21 -12.16 -2.44
C VAL A 12 -4.99 -11.30 -2.16
N GLY A 13 -4.46 -11.31 -0.94
CA GLY A 13 -3.24 -10.61 -0.57
C GLY A 13 -2.02 -11.13 -1.32
N ILE A 14 -1.89 -12.45 -1.51
CA ILE A 14 -0.82 -13.04 -2.32
C ILE A 14 -0.95 -12.59 -3.79
N ILE A 15 -2.16 -12.64 -4.34
CA ILE A 15 -2.43 -12.17 -5.71
C ILE A 15 -2.00 -10.70 -5.83
N PHE A 16 -2.47 -9.84 -4.94
CA PHE A 16 -2.14 -8.41 -4.91
C PHE A 16 -0.64 -8.13 -4.82
N ILE A 17 0.09 -8.90 -4.02
CA ILE A 17 1.53 -8.74 -3.90
C ILE A 17 2.23 -9.12 -5.20
N LEU A 18 1.89 -10.28 -5.78
CA LEU A 18 2.54 -10.78 -6.98
C LEU A 18 2.18 -9.94 -8.22
N SER A 19 0.90 -9.65 -8.42
CA SER A 19 0.41 -8.78 -9.49
C SER A 19 0.98 -7.37 -9.34
N GLY A 20 0.99 -6.82 -8.12
CA GLY A 20 1.51 -5.50 -7.82
C GLY A 20 2.99 -5.33 -8.15
N LEU A 21 3.81 -6.34 -7.87
CA LEU A 21 5.22 -6.35 -8.26
C LEU A 21 5.39 -6.39 -9.79
N ILE A 22 4.59 -7.18 -10.50
CA ILE A 22 4.59 -7.23 -11.97
C ILE A 22 4.16 -5.88 -12.54
N VAL A 23 3.08 -5.29 -12.02
CA VAL A 23 2.58 -3.97 -12.42
C VAL A 23 3.64 -2.91 -12.20
N ASN A 24 4.28 -2.86 -11.03
CA ASN A 24 5.35 -1.89 -10.77
C ASN A 24 6.56 -2.09 -11.69
N LEU A 25 6.91 -3.34 -12.03
CA LEU A 25 7.97 -3.60 -13.00
C LEU A 25 7.60 -3.04 -14.37
N ILE A 26 6.36 -3.24 -14.83
CA ILE A 26 5.85 -2.64 -16.06
C ILE A 26 5.91 -1.11 -15.98
N GLN A 27 5.49 -0.50 -14.87
CA GLN A 27 5.56 0.95 -14.67
C GLN A 27 7.01 1.46 -14.70
N ALA A 28 7.96 0.74 -14.10
CA ALA A 28 9.38 1.09 -14.14
C ALA A 28 9.95 1.03 -15.56
N VAL A 29 9.60 0.00 -16.32
CA VAL A 29 9.98 -0.12 -17.74
C VAL A 29 9.39 1.02 -18.57
N LEU A 30 8.09 1.33 -18.38
CA LEU A 30 7.44 2.46 -19.05
C LEU A 30 8.08 3.80 -18.67
N PHE A 31 8.48 3.96 -17.42
CA PHE A 31 9.15 5.16 -16.93
C PHE A 31 10.52 5.36 -17.58
N ILE A 32 11.28 4.28 -17.80
CA ILE A 32 12.61 4.37 -18.41
C ILE A 32 12.51 4.53 -19.94
N LEU A 33 11.60 3.79 -20.59
CA LEU A 33 11.55 3.72 -22.05
C LEU A 33 10.62 4.76 -22.69
N VAL A 34 9.43 4.98 -22.10
CA VAL A 34 8.36 5.78 -22.72
C VAL A 34 8.38 7.22 -22.22
N ARG A 35 8.65 7.45 -20.93
CA ARG A 35 8.63 8.80 -20.33
C ARG A 35 9.61 9.78 -20.96
N PRO A 36 10.86 9.40 -21.33
CA PRO A 36 11.78 10.32 -21.99
C PRO A 36 11.31 10.74 -23.39
N VAL A 37 10.59 9.85 -24.09
CA VAL A 37 10.07 10.10 -25.44
C VAL A 37 8.82 10.97 -25.39
N SER A 38 7.85 10.62 -24.52
CA SER A 38 6.62 11.40 -24.37
C SER A 38 6.00 11.21 -22.98
N ARG A 39 5.92 12.31 -22.22
CA ARG A 39 5.24 12.34 -20.93
C ARG A 39 3.74 12.05 -21.05
N ASN A 40 3.11 12.51 -22.13
CA ASN A 40 1.67 12.30 -22.35
C ASN A 40 1.36 10.84 -22.67
N LEU A 41 2.19 10.19 -23.48
CA LEU A 41 2.04 8.77 -23.77
C LEU A 41 2.26 7.91 -22.52
N HIS A 42 3.32 8.21 -21.76
CA HIS A 42 3.57 7.58 -20.47
C HIS A 42 2.36 7.69 -19.54
N ARG A 43 1.79 8.89 -19.35
CA ARG A 43 0.59 9.09 -18.50
C ARG A 43 -0.60 8.28 -18.99
N LYS A 44 -0.85 8.23 -20.30
CA LYS A 44 -1.98 7.49 -20.90
C LYS A 44 -1.87 5.98 -20.73
N ILE A 45 -0.67 5.42 -20.80
CA ILE A 45 -0.46 3.98 -20.59
C ILE A 45 -0.45 3.68 -19.09
N ASN A 46 0.27 4.49 -18.31
CA ASN A 46 0.41 4.29 -16.87
C ASN A 46 -0.94 4.37 -16.15
N LYS A 47 -1.90 5.21 -16.59
CA LYS A 47 -3.26 5.21 -16.00
C LYS A 47 -3.95 3.85 -16.12
N ILE A 48 -3.79 3.14 -17.25
CA ILE A 48 -4.40 1.84 -17.49
C ILE A 48 -3.71 0.79 -16.60
N VAL A 49 -2.38 0.84 -16.55
CA VAL A 49 -1.56 -0.07 -15.75
C VAL A 49 -1.84 0.10 -14.24
N ALA A 50 -1.95 1.34 -13.76
CA ALA A 50 -2.28 1.64 -12.37
C ALA A 50 -3.72 1.22 -12.02
N GLU A 51 -4.68 1.41 -12.93
CA GLU A 51 -6.07 0.99 -12.76
C GLU A 51 -6.18 -0.53 -12.53
N LEU A 52 -5.38 -1.35 -13.22
CA LEU A 52 -5.34 -2.80 -12.98
C LEU A 52 -5.02 -3.15 -11.53
N LEU A 53 -4.08 -2.42 -10.90
CA LEU A 53 -3.70 -2.64 -9.50
C LEU A 53 -4.79 -2.17 -8.52
N TRP A 54 -5.40 -1.01 -8.79
CA TRP A 54 -6.44 -0.44 -7.92
C TRP A 54 -7.72 -1.28 -7.92
N LEU A 55 -8.07 -1.89 -9.06
CA LEU A 55 -9.23 -2.76 -9.20
C LEU A 55 -9.17 -3.99 -8.28
N GLU A 56 -7.99 -4.52 -7.98
CA GLU A 56 -7.82 -5.65 -7.06
C GLU A 56 -8.26 -5.30 -5.63
N LEU A 57 -7.95 -4.09 -5.16
CA LEU A 57 -8.41 -3.60 -3.86
C LEU A 57 -9.91 -3.31 -3.87
N ILE A 58 -10.44 -2.77 -4.97
CA ILE A 58 -11.88 -2.52 -5.13
C ILE A 58 -12.70 -3.82 -5.07
N VAL A 59 -12.18 -4.94 -5.58
CA VAL A 59 -12.90 -6.24 -5.49
C VAL A 59 -13.21 -6.62 -4.05
N LEU A 60 -12.25 -6.42 -3.14
CA LEU A 60 -12.44 -6.74 -1.73
C LEU A 60 -13.60 -5.94 -1.11
N VAL A 61 -13.78 -4.70 -1.55
CA VAL A 61 -14.79 -3.80 -0.97
C VAL A 61 -16.17 -4.02 -1.61
N ASP A 62 -16.23 -3.98 -2.95
CA ASP A 62 -17.48 -4.05 -3.69
C ASP A 62 -18.11 -5.45 -3.65
N TRP A 63 -17.28 -6.51 -3.75
CA TRP A 63 -17.77 -7.87 -3.97
C TRP A 63 -17.61 -8.78 -2.76
N TRP A 64 -16.49 -8.70 -2.04
CA TRP A 64 -16.28 -9.54 -0.85
C TRP A 64 -16.95 -8.95 0.40
N ALA A 65 -16.68 -7.68 0.73
CA ALA A 65 -17.30 -6.99 1.86
C ALA A 65 -18.75 -6.54 1.56
N ASN A 66 -19.17 -6.59 0.30
CA ASN A 66 -20.51 -6.23 -0.16
C ASN A 66 -20.96 -4.83 0.28
N LEU A 67 -20.04 -3.85 0.32
CA LEU A 67 -20.33 -2.51 0.79
C LEU A 67 -21.37 -1.81 -0.10
N LYS A 68 -22.38 -1.23 0.53
CA LYS A 68 -23.37 -0.37 -0.13
C LYS A 68 -22.86 1.06 -0.05
N ILE A 69 -22.65 1.68 -1.22
CA ILE A 69 -22.22 3.07 -1.32
C ILE A 69 -23.36 3.84 -1.92
N GLU A 70 -23.81 4.86 -1.19
CA GLU A 70 -24.91 5.74 -1.56
C GLU A 70 -24.36 7.14 -1.80
N VAL A 71 -24.62 7.69 -2.99
CA VAL A 71 -24.16 9.03 -3.37
C VAL A 71 -25.36 9.95 -3.49
N TYR A 72 -25.28 11.09 -2.80
CA TYR A 72 -26.30 12.12 -2.79
C TYR A 72 -25.75 13.34 -3.52
N ALA A 73 -26.25 13.57 -4.74
CA ALA A 73 -25.84 14.70 -5.58
C ALA A 73 -27.04 15.18 -6.42
N ASP A 74 -27.05 16.46 -6.77
CA ASP A 74 -27.93 16.99 -7.80
C ASP A 74 -27.56 16.42 -9.17
N ASP A 75 -28.53 16.40 -10.09
CA ASP A 75 -28.39 15.73 -11.39
C ASP A 75 -27.26 16.36 -12.23
N GLU A 76 -27.08 17.69 -12.18
CA GLU A 76 -26.01 18.40 -12.89
C GLU A 76 -24.62 17.96 -12.40
N THR A 77 -24.39 18.00 -11.08
CA THR A 77 -23.11 17.54 -10.50
C THR A 77 -22.86 16.07 -10.83
N PHE A 78 -23.89 15.24 -10.76
CA PHE A 78 -23.78 13.81 -11.04
C PHE A 78 -23.38 13.54 -12.50
N GLU A 79 -23.95 14.29 -13.45
CA GLU A 79 -23.62 14.15 -14.87
C GLU A 79 -22.18 14.56 -15.21
N LEU A 80 -21.58 15.47 -14.43
CA LEU A 80 -20.20 15.95 -14.62
C LEU A 80 -19.14 15.04 -13.99
N LEU A 81 -19.53 14.15 -13.05
CA LEU A 81 -18.59 13.26 -12.36
C LEU A 81 -17.75 12.43 -13.34
N GLY A 82 -16.43 12.52 -13.19
CA GLY A 82 -15.46 11.80 -14.02
C GLY A 82 -15.28 12.34 -15.44
N LYS A 83 -16.04 13.37 -15.85
CA LYS A 83 -15.96 13.99 -17.18
C LYS A 83 -15.15 15.30 -17.20
N GLU A 84 -14.92 15.89 -16.04
CA GLU A 84 -14.15 17.13 -15.89
C GLU A 84 -12.99 16.99 -14.90
N HIS A 85 -12.10 17.99 -14.89
CA HIS A 85 -11.07 18.11 -13.87
C HIS A 85 -11.68 18.64 -12.58
N ALA A 86 -11.83 17.76 -11.59
CA ALA A 86 -12.40 18.09 -10.29
C ALA A 86 -11.40 17.90 -9.15
N LEU A 87 -11.46 18.78 -8.14
CA LEU A 87 -10.80 18.60 -6.86
C LEU A 87 -11.85 18.10 -5.85
N VAL A 88 -11.69 16.88 -5.35
CA VAL A 88 -12.57 16.30 -4.34
C VAL A 88 -11.96 16.52 -2.96
N ILE A 89 -12.68 17.25 -2.11
CA ILE A 89 -12.31 17.47 -0.71
C ILE A 89 -13.25 16.63 0.15
N SER A 90 -12.68 15.73 0.95
CA SER A 90 -13.42 14.83 1.84
C SER A 90 -13.02 15.09 3.30
N ASN A 91 -13.94 14.81 4.22
CA ASN A 91 -13.56 14.52 5.59
C ASN A 91 -12.72 13.24 5.66
N HIS A 92 -11.86 13.13 6.67
CA HIS A 92 -11.12 11.91 6.97
C HIS A 92 -11.53 11.39 8.35
N LYS A 93 -12.34 10.32 8.37
CA LYS A 93 -12.90 9.67 9.56
C LYS A 93 -12.40 8.24 9.72
N SER A 94 -12.10 7.53 8.64
CA SER A 94 -11.67 6.13 8.64
C SER A 94 -10.42 5.93 7.80
N ASP A 95 -9.60 4.96 8.20
CA ASP A 95 -8.45 4.51 7.42
C ASP A 95 -8.82 3.96 6.03
N LEU A 96 -10.10 3.72 5.76
CA LEU A 96 -10.63 3.26 4.47
C LEU A 96 -11.18 4.38 3.57
N ASP A 97 -11.17 5.64 4.01
CA ASP A 97 -11.80 6.74 3.25
C ASP A 97 -11.20 6.92 1.85
N TRP A 98 -9.89 6.75 1.72
CA TRP A 98 -9.20 6.82 0.43
C TRP A 98 -9.69 5.75 -0.54
N LEU A 99 -10.09 4.58 -0.03
CA LEU A 99 -10.63 3.48 -0.82
C LEU A 99 -12.06 3.75 -1.27
N ILE A 100 -12.88 4.42 -0.44
CA ILE A 100 -14.19 4.91 -0.83
C ILE A 100 -14.08 5.92 -1.98
N GLY A 101 -13.11 6.84 -1.90
CA GLY A 101 -12.81 7.79 -2.98
C GLY A 101 -12.44 7.09 -4.30
N TRP A 102 -11.67 6.01 -4.24
CA TRP A 102 -11.36 5.19 -5.42
C TRP A 102 -12.56 4.44 -5.97
N ILE A 103 -13.47 3.96 -5.13
CA ILE A 103 -14.69 3.31 -5.62
C ILE A 103 -15.59 4.33 -6.31
N LEU A 104 -15.71 5.55 -5.78
CA LEU A 104 -16.39 6.65 -6.46
C LEU A 104 -15.74 6.91 -7.83
N ALA A 105 -14.41 7.07 -7.88
CA ALA A 105 -13.69 7.26 -9.13
C ALA A 105 -13.87 6.11 -10.13
N GLN A 106 -13.93 4.86 -9.65
CA GLN A 106 -14.18 3.69 -10.47
C GLN A 106 -15.58 3.70 -11.06
N ARG A 107 -16.59 4.04 -10.25
CA ARG A 107 -17.99 4.12 -10.70
C ARG A 107 -18.23 5.30 -11.64
N SER A 108 -17.43 6.36 -11.52
CA SER A 108 -17.39 7.49 -12.47
C SER A 108 -16.50 7.25 -13.69
N GLY A 109 -15.82 6.10 -13.79
CA GLY A 109 -14.97 5.75 -14.95
C GLY A 109 -13.65 6.51 -15.05
N CYS A 110 -13.16 7.09 -13.95
CA CYS A 110 -11.96 7.91 -13.92
C CYS A 110 -10.86 7.40 -12.97
N LEU A 111 -10.96 6.17 -12.44
CA LEU A 111 -10.04 5.60 -11.44
C LEU A 111 -8.56 5.76 -11.80
N GLY A 112 -8.14 5.36 -13.01
CA GLY A 112 -6.73 5.46 -13.42
C GLY A 112 -6.20 6.90 -13.52
N SER A 113 -7.08 7.90 -13.53
CA SER A 113 -6.74 9.33 -13.57
C SER A 113 -6.98 10.03 -12.22
N ALA A 114 -7.53 9.33 -11.23
CA ALA A 114 -7.75 9.86 -9.90
C ALA A 114 -6.43 9.89 -9.12
N LEU A 115 -6.02 11.09 -8.72
CA LEU A 115 -4.80 11.30 -7.96
C LEU A 115 -5.16 11.69 -6.53
N ALA A 116 -4.60 10.98 -5.56
CA ALA A 116 -4.72 11.33 -4.16
C ALA A 116 -3.55 12.23 -3.73
N VAL A 117 -3.83 13.17 -2.84
CA VAL A 117 -2.79 13.89 -2.12
C VAL A 117 -2.33 12.99 -0.98
N MET A 118 -1.03 12.68 -0.94
CA MET A 118 -0.47 11.72 0.01
C MET A 118 0.74 12.29 0.75
N LYS A 119 0.98 11.76 1.95
CA LYS A 119 2.22 12.02 2.71
C LYS A 119 3.44 11.54 1.93
N ASN A 120 4.52 12.30 1.98
CA ASN A 120 5.77 11.96 1.27
C ASN A 120 6.33 10.60 1.70
N GLU A 121 6.12 10.17 2.94
CA GLU A 121 6.60 8.90 3.49
C GLU A 121 5.85 7.71 2.88
N ALA A 122 4.58 7.89 2.50
CA ALA A 122 3.75 6.83 1.93
C ALA A 122 4.26 6.35 0.55
N LYS A 123 5.18 7.09 -0.10
CA LYS A 123 5.87 6.63 -1.33
C LYS A 123 6.79 5.43 -1.11
N VAL A 124 7.23 5.21 0.14
CA VAL A 124 8.16 4.12 0.49
C VAL A 124 7.41 2.79 0.58
N LEU A 125 6.09 2.82 0.73
CA LEU A 125 5.27 1.62 0.77
C LEU A 125 5.42 0.84 -0.54
N PRO A 126 5.79 -0.45 -0.48
CA PRO A 126 5.92 -1.28 -1.67
C PRO A 126 4.57 -1.41 -2.37
N ILE A 127 4.59 -1.64 -3.68
CA ILE A 127 3.40 -1.82 -4.53
C ILE A 127 2.59 -0.54 -4.69
N ILE A 128 1.87 -0.12 -3.64
CA ILE A 128 0.96 1.02 -3.66
C ILE A 128 1.76 2.33 -3.76
N GLY A 129 2.70 2.55 -2.85
CA GLY A 129 3.50 3.77 -2.81
C GLY A 129 4.35 3.96 -4.06
N TRP A 130 4.92 2.87 -4.58
CA TRP A 130 5.67 2.86 -5.84
C TRP A 130 4.76 3.14 -7.05
N SER A 131 3.59 2.50 -7.14
CA SER A 131 2.62 2.77 -8.21
C SER A 131 2.13 4.22 -8.21
N MET A 132 1.84 4.77 -7.02
CA MET A 132 1.49 6.18 -6.84
C MET A 132 2.63 7.11 -7.26
N TRP A 133 3.88 6.73 -6.97
CA TRP A 133 5.06 7.49 -7.40
C TRP A 133 5.21 7.53 -8.92
N PHE A 134 5.05 6.39 -9.61
CA PHE A 134 5.08 6.33 -11.08
C PHE A 134 3.91 7.08 -11.73
N SER A 135 2.81 7.25 -10.99
CA SER A 135 1.59 7.92 -11.45
C SER A 135 1.56 9.43 -11.18
N ASP A 136 2.70 10.03 -10.79
CA ASP A 136 2.84 11.46 -10.49
C ASP A 136 1.86 11.95 -9.39
N TYR A 137 1.57 11.13 -8.37
CA TYR A 137 0.74 11.54 -7.22
C TYR A 137 1.34 12.75 -6.51
N ILE A 138 0.46 13.63 -6.02
CA ILE A 138 0.82 14.85 -5.31
C ILE A 138 1.33 14.47 -3.92
N LYS A 139 2.60 14.76 -3.67
CA LYS A 139 3.26 14.50 -2.39
C LYS A 139 3.30 15.77 -1.58
N VAL A 140 2.78 15.71 -0.36
CA VAL A 140 2.91 16.79 0.60
C VAL A 140 3.87 16.32 1.68
N LEU A 141 4.88 17.14 1.95
CA LEU A 141 5.73 16.98 3.12
C LEU A 141 4.93 17.51 4.31
N VAL A 142 4.51 16.61 5.21
CA VAL A 142 3.78 16.98 6.41
C VAL A 142 4.75 16.85 7.58
N GLU A 143 5.44 17.95 7.88
CA GLU A 143 6.26 18.04 9.09
C GLU A 143 5.42 18.54 10.25
N ARG A 144 5.53 17.85 11.40
CA ARG A 144 4.88 18.27 12.64
C ARG A 144 5.70 19.41 13.24
N HIS A 145 5.27 20.64 13.03
CA HIS A 145 5.83 21.80 13.72
C HIS A 145 5.30 21.90 15.15
N SER A 146 6.13 22.34 16.08
CA SER A 146 5.69 22.66 17.44
C SER A 146 4.73 23.86 17.38
N MET A 147 3.70 23.86 18.24
CA MET A 147 2.71 24.96 18.35
C MET A 147 3.32 26.32 18.73
N GLN A 148 4.62 26.37 19.02
CA GLN A 148 5.36 27.57 19.42
C GLN A 148 5.89 28.40 18.22
N GLU A 149 5.69 27.95 16.97
CA GLU A 149 6.30 28.56 15.76
C GLU A 149 5.29 29.15 14.75
N LEU A 150 4.02 29.35 15.13
CA LEU A 150 2.99 29.86 14.21
C LEU A 150 2.89 31.40 14.20
N PRO A 151 2.74 32.06 13.03
CA PRO A 151 2.55 33.52 12.92
C PRO A 151 1.25 34.03 13.54
N GLU A 152 1.25 35.30 13.97
CA GLU A 152 0.24 35.89 14.87
C GLU A 152 -1.02 36.49 14.21
N THR A 153 -1.23 36.43 12.89
CA THR A 153 -2.59 36.66 12.35
C THR A 153 -3.24 35.35 11.93
N ALA A 154 -3.40 34.53 12.96
CA ALA A 154 -4.12 33.27 12.97
C ALA A 154 -5.59 33.42 12.54
N ASP A 155 -6.21 34.59 12.73
CA ASP A 155 -7.66 34.76 12.54
C ASP A 155 -8.11 34.58 11.08
N GLY A 156 -7.37 35.07 10.08
CA GLY A 156 -7.79 34.93 8.68
C GLY A 156 -7.70 33.50 8.14
N ILE A 157 -6.65 32.78 8.52
CA ILE A 157 -6.39 31.39 8.08
C ILE A 157 -7.20 30.40 8.93
N ALA A 158 -7.32 30.66 10.24
CA ALA A 158 -8.18 29.88 11.12
C ALA A 158 -9.65 30.09 10.76
N GLN A 159 -10.11 31.31 10.46
CA GLN A 159 -11.52 31.53 10.13
C GLN A 159 -11.91 30.83 8.84
N TRP A 160 -11.09 30.88 7.78
CA TRP A 160 -11.39 30.16 6.53
C TRP A 160 -11.38 28.63 6.71
N CYS A 161 -10.37 28.08 7.41
CA CYS A 161 -10.32 26.65 7.71
C CYS A 161 -11.45 26.21 8.65
N LYS A 162 -11.82 27.05 9.63
CA LYS A 162 -12.88 26.79 10.61
C LYS A 162 -14.26 26.92 9.98
N ASP A 163 -14.49 27.85 9.06
CA ASP A 163 -15.74 27.98 8.31
C ASP A 163 -15.95 26.78 7.37
N ALA A 164 -14.89 26.31 6.70
CA ALA A 164 -14.92 25.09 5.90
C ALA A 164 -15.14 23.83 6.77
N PHE A 165 -14.56 23.79 7.98
CA PHE A 165 -14.67 22.64 8.89
C PHE A 165 -16.00 22.62 9.68
N VAL A 166 -16.56 23.76 10.05
CA VAL A 166 -17.87 23.91 10.71
C VAL A 166 -19.00 23.58 9.73
N THR A 167 -18.88 24.00 8.46
CA THR A 167 -19.82 23.59 7.41
C THR A 167 -19.83 22.07 7.22
N LYS A 168 -18.65 21.43 7.35
CA LYS A 168 -18.46 19.98 7.26
C LYS A 168 -18.97 19.23 8.50
N ASP A 169 -18.73 19.73 9.71
CA ASP A 169 -19.17 19.09 10.96
C ASP A 169 -20.68 19.27 11.21
N ALA A 170 -21.28 20.39 10.79
CA ALA A 170 -22.73 20.59 10.82
C ALA A 170 -23.49 19.61 9.89
N MET A 171 -22.84 19.11 8.83
CA MET A 171 -23.40 18.05 7.98
C MET A 171 -23.28 16.66 8.63
N LEU A 172 -22.21 16.42 9.40
CA LEU A 172 -22.02 15.19 10.18
C LEU A 172 -22.95 15.12 11.39
N GLU A 173 -23.23 16.23 12.07
CA GLU A 173 -24.11 16.28 13.25
C GLU A 173 -25.58 16.05 12.88
N LYS A 174 -26.03 16.56 11.71
CA LYS A 174 -27.35 16.27 11.14
C LYS A 174 -27.57 14.79 10.79
N TYR A 175 -26.51 14.04 10.49
CA TYR A 175 -26.57 12.61 10.18
C TYR A 175 -26.86 11.77 11.44
N PHE A 176 -26.21 12.09 12.56
CA PHE A 176 -26.40 11.34 13.81
C PHE A 176 -27.80 11.53 14.43
N ASP A 177 -28.47 12.64 14.14
CA ASP A 177 -29.81 12.96 14.69
C ASP A 177 -30.99 12.48 13.81
N LYS A 178 -30.78 12.27 12.49
CA LYS A 178 -31.87 12.02 11.53
C LYS A 178 -31.71 10.81 10.62
N ASP A 179 -30.56 10.12 10.64
CA ASP A 179 -30.26 8.95 9.80
C ASP A 179 -30.41 9.19 8.28
N ILE A 180 -30.35 10.46 7.83
CA ILE A 180 -30.51 10.89 6.43
C ILE A 180 -29.41 11.89 6.07
N PHE A 181 -28.61 11.59 5.05
CA PHE A 181 -27.39 12.33 4.68
C PHE A 181 -27.68 13.67 3.96
N SER A 182 -28.80 13.80 3.24
CA SER A 182 -29.19 15.01 2.49
C SER A 182 -30.65 14.95 2.00
N ASN A 183 -31.27 16.10 1.71
CA ASN A 183 -32.53 16.17 0.92
C ASN A 183 -32.29 16.00 -0.60
N LYS A 184 -31.03 15.82 -1.03
CA LYS A 184 -30.68 15.54 -2.42
C LYS A 184 -31.12 14.14 -2.83
N LYS A 185 -31.36 13.95 -4.13
CA LYS A 185 -31.76 12.66 -4.71
C LYS A 185 -30.64 11.63 -4.54
N LEU A 186 -30.99 10.43 -4.10
CA LEU A 186 -30.10 9.28 -4.10
C LEU A 186 -29.80 8.89 -5.54
N GLN A 187 -28.53 8.91 -5.93
CA GLN A 187 -28.08 8.50 -7.25
C GLN A 187 -27.55 7.06 -7.18
N ASP A 188 -28.03 6.20 -8.08
CA ASP A 188 -27.50 4.85 -8.23
C ASP A 188 -26.24 4.90 -9.11
N ILE A 189 -25.11 4.62 -8.49
CA ILE A 189 -23.79 4.56 -9.12
C ILE A 189 -23.41 3.15 -9.59
N GLY A 190 -24.27 2.16 -9.38
CA GLY A 190 -24.07 0.78 -9.81
C GLY A 190 -22.81 0.12 -9.22
N ARG A 191 -22.56 -1.13 -9.63
CA ARG A 191 -21.31 -1.86 -9.32
C ARG A 191 -20.65 -2.34 -10.62
N PRO A 192 -19.49 -1.79 -11.00
CA PRO A 192 -18.83 -2.19 -12.22
C PRO A 192 -18.24 -3.61 -12.09
N LYS A 193 -18.47 -4.44 -13.10
CA LYS A 193 -17.95 -5.83 -13.15
C LYS A 193 -16.47 -5.92 -13.53
N MET A 194 -15.85 -4.80 -13.93
CA MET A 194 -14.47 -4.75 -14.40
C MET A 194 -13.48 -5.28 -13.36
N SER A 195 -13.71 -4.97 -12.09
CA SER A 195 -12.85 -5.43 -10.99
C SER A 195 -12.84 -6.96 -10.87
N LEU A 196 -13.98 -7.62 -11.07
CA LEU A 196 -14.06 -9.09 -11.10
C LEU A 196 -13.25 -9.70 -12.25
N PHE A 197 -13.33 -9.11 -13.44
CA PHE A 197 -12.58 -9.62 -14.60
C PHE A 197 -11.07 -9.53 -14.38
N VAL A 198 -10.59 -8.42 -13.81
CA VAL A 198 -9.17 -8.26 -13.47
C VAL A 198 -8.73 -9.29 -12.43
N MET A 199 -9.54 -9.52 -11.40
CA MET A 199 -9.25 -10.52 -10.37
C MET A 199 -9.20 -11.95 -10.94
N ILE A 200 -10.15 -12.31 -11.81
CA ILE A 200 -10.18 -13.63 -12.47
C ILE A 200 -8.96 -13.79 -13.38
N PHE A 201 -8.60 -12.74 -14.13
CA PHE A 201 -7.43 -12.73 -15.00
C PHE A 201 -6.15 -13.01 -14.21
N TRP A 202 -5.89 -12.25 -13.14
CA TRP A 202 -4.69 -12.45 -12.32
C TRP A 202 -4.68 -13.80 -11.61
N SER A 203 -5.83 -14.25 -11.10
CA SER A 203 -5.96 -15.57 -10.48
C SER A 203 -5.58 -16.68 -11.46
N SER A 204 -6.07 -16.58 -12.70
CA SER A 204 -5.82 -17.56 -13.76
C SER A 204 -4.38 -17.51 -14.26
N PHE A 205 -3.83 -16.30 -14.43
CA PHE A 205 -2.45 -16.08 -14.84
C PHE A 205 -1.45 -16.61 -13.81
N LEU A 206 -1.66 -16.30 -12.53
CA LEU A 206 -0.78 -16.78 -11.45
C LEU A 206 -0.92 -18.28 -11.24
N ALA A 207 -2.13 -18.85 -11.31
CA ALA A 207 -2.31 -20.29 -11.25
C ALA A 207 -1.57 -21.01 -12.39
N TYR A 208 -1.68 -20.50 -13.63
CA TYR A 208 -0.93 -21.01 -14.77
C TYR A 208 0.59 -20.89 -14.56
N ALA A 209 1.07 -19.74 -14.10
CA ALA A 209 2.49 -19.51 -13.81
C ALA A 209 3.01 -20.47 -12.73
N THR A 210 2.23 -20.72 -11.68
CA THR A 210 2.55 -21.67 -10.62
C THR A 210 2.64 -23.10 -11.18
N VAL A 211 1.66 -23.54 -11.98
CA VAL A 211 1.70 -24.86 -12.63
C VAL A 211 2.93 -25.01 -13.53
N ARG A 212 3.23 -23.99 -14.32
CA ARG A 212 4.43 -23.97 -15.19
C ARG A 212 5.72 -24.00 -14.38
N LEU A 213 5.79 -23.25 -13.28
CA LEU A 213 6.94 -23.24 -12.38
C LEU A 213 7.14 -24.63 -11.75
N PHE A 214 6.07 -25.29 -11.29
CA PHE A 214 6.16 -26.65 -10.76
C PHE A 214 6.62 -27.66 -11.82
N GLN A 215 6.12 -27.56 -13.05
CA GLN A 215 6.59 -28.40 -14.16
C GLN A 215 8.09 -28.17 -14.44
N TRP A 216 8.53 -26.92 -14.47
CA TRP A 216 9.94 -26.57 -14.66
C TRP A 216 10.82 -27.03 -13.50
N LEU A 217 10.39 -26.84 -12.25
CA LEU A 217 11.10 -27.33 -11.06
C LEU A 217 11.18 -28.86 -11.04
N ALA A 218 10.12 -29.57 -11.43
CA ALA A 218 10.15 -31.03 -11.55
C ALA A 218 11.18 -31.50 -12.58
N LEU A 219 11.34 -30.77 -13.69
CA LEU A 219 12.41 -31.01 -14.66
C LEU A 219 13.80 -30.63 -14.10
N PHE A 220 13.89 -29.58 -13.30
CA PHE A 220 15.12 -29.09 -12.68
C PHE A 220 15.63 -30.08 -11.62
N LEU A 221 14.76 -30.58 -10.74
CA LEU A 221 15.05 -31.63 -9.74
C LEU A 221 15.37 -32.99 -10.38
N ALA A 222 14.89 -33.25 -11.60
CA ALA A 222 15.28 -34.43 -12.38
C ALA A 222 16.65 -34.29 -13.07
N SER A 223 17.27 -33.10 -13.05
CA SER A 223 18.60 -32.89 -13.61
C SER A 223 19.69 -33.27 -12.58
N TRP A 224 20.67 -34.06 -13.01
CA TRP A 224 21.80 -34.45 -12.16
C TRP A 224 22.58 -33.24 -11.61
N GLN A 225 22.55 -32.13 -12.35
CA GLN A 225 23.21 -30.86 -11.99
C GLN A 225 22.64 -30.29 -10.68
N VAL A 226 21.33 -30.36 -10.46
CA VAL A 226 20.68 -29.81 -9.25
C VAL A 226 20.94 -30.68 -8.03
N ILE A 227 20.99 -32.00 -8.21
CA ILE A 227 21.39 -32.93 -7.15
C ILE A 227 22.85 -32.65 -6.75
N ALA A 228 23.75 -32.49 -7.72
CA ALA A 228 25.15 -32.17 -7.47
C ALA A 228 25.32 -30.81 -6.75
N PHE A 229 24.61 -29.76 -7.19
CA PHE A 229 24.63 -28.45 -6.53
C PHE A 229 24.06 -28.49 -5.12
N SER A 230 22.97 -29.24 -4.89
CA SER A 230 22.34 -29.36 -3.56
C SER A 230 23.23 -30.13 -2.58
N VAL A 231 23.88 -31.20 -3.04
CA VAL A 231 24.87 -31.96 -2.25
C VAL A 231 26.06 -31.08 -1.93
N ALA A 232 26.61 -30.35 -2.90
CA ALA A 232 27.73 -29.42 -2.69
C ALA A 232 27.38 -28.30 -1.71
N PHE A 233 26.17 -27.75 -1.79
CA PHE A 233 25.68 -26.73 -0.86
C PHE A 233 25.53 -27.27 0.57
N LEU A 234 24.98 -28.49 0.73
CA LEU A 234 24.91 -29.15 2.05
C LEU A 234 26.30 -29.42 2.63
N PHE A 235 27.26 -29.87 1.82
CA PHE A 235 28.65 -30.02 2.26
C PHE A 235 29.26 -28.69 2.69
N LEU A 236 29.03 -27.61 1.94
CA LEU A 236 29.51 -26.28 2.27
C LEU A 236 28.90 -25.78 3.60
N VAL A 237 27.59 -25.91 3.78
CA VAL A 237 26.91 -25.53 5.03
C VAL A 237 27.45 -26.33 6.20
N THR A 238 27.63 -27.65 6.03
CA THR A 238 28.16 -28.51 7.10
C THR A 238 29.62 -28.16 7.44
N PHE A 239 30.43 -27.83 6.43
CA PHE A 239 31.81 -27.36 6.62
C PHE A 239 31.88 -26.01 7.36
N ILE A 240 31.02 -25.05 6.98
CA ILE A 240 30.90 -23.77 7.67
C ILE A 240 30.42 -23.99 9.11
N MET A 241 29.43 -24.86 9.33
CA MET A 241 28.95 -25.19 10.67
C MET A 241 30.04 -25.86 11.51
N GLN A 242 30.88 -26.73 10.94
CA GLN A 242 32.04 -27.32 11.62
C GLN A 242 33.06 -26.24 12.03
N ILE A 243 33.35 -25.28 11.15
CA ILE A 243 34.22 -24.13 11.48
C ILE A 243 33.62 -23.32 12.62
N LEU A 244 32.32 -23.03 12.56
CA LEU A 244 31.64 -22.25 13.59
C LEU A 244 31.61 -22.98 14.94
N ILE A 245 31.31 -24.28 14.95
CA ILE A 245 31.34 -25.11 16.16
C ILE A 245 32.74 -25.14 16.75
N GLN A 246 33.76 -25.39 15.92
CA GLN A 246 35.16 -25.44 16.37
C GLN A 246 35.68 -24.06 16.84
N SER A 247 35.13 -22.97 16.30
CA SER A 247 35.41 -21.61 16.77
C SER A 247 34.65 -21.23 18.05
N SER A 248 33.58 -21.97 18.37
CA SER A 248 32.73 -21.76 19.56
C SER A 248 33.16 -22.57 20.78
N GLU A 249 34.08 -23.53 20.63
CA GLU A 249 34.66 -24.24 21.76
C GLU A 249 35.56 -23.30 22.58
N SER A 250 35.09 -22.94 23.77
CA SER A 250 35.71 -21.96 24.67
C SER A 250 37.02 -22.44 25.32
N GLU A 251 37.50 -23.64 25.02
CA GLU A 251 38.73 -24.20 25.62
C GLU A 251 40.02 -23.56 25.06
N ARG A 252 39.92 -22.68 24.05
CA ARG A 252 41.06 -21.95 23.47
C ARG A 252 41.16 -20.46 23.83
N SER A 253 40.30 -19.92 24.68
CA SER A 253 40.52 -18.57 25.22
C SER A 253 41.70 -18.59 26.19
N THR A 254 42.76 -17.84 25.87
CA THR A 254 43.90 -17.58 26.76
C THR A 254 43.39 -17.06 28.11
N PRO A 255 43.82 -17.62 29.26
CA PRO A 255 43.38 -17.14 30.56
C PRO A 255 43.83 -15.69 30.75
N ALA A 256 42.93 -14.83 31.24
CA ALA A 256 43.30 -13.49 31.65
C ALA A 256 44.31 -13.59 32.82
N THR A 257 45.52 -13.06 32.62
CA THR A 257 46.51 -12.93 33.70
C THR A 257 45.91 -12.03 34.79
N ASN A 258 45.97 -12.52 36.04
CA ASN A 258 45.39 -11.91 37.24
C ASN A 258 45.49 -10.37 37.27
N PHE A 259 44.39 -9.69 36.98
CA PHE A 259 44.25 -8.25 37.22
C PHE A 259 43.77 -8.04 38.66
N THR A 260 44.70 -7.71 39.56
CA THR A 260 44.39 -7.28 40.92
C THR A 260 43.91 -5.83 40.90
N LEU A 261 42.61 -5.61 41.09
CA LEU A 261 42.04 -4.28 41.31
C LEU A 261 42.55 -3.71 42.64
N SER A 262 43.10 -2.49 42.62
CA SER A 262 43.56 -1.81 43.83
C SER A 262 42.37 -1.38 44.71
N GLU A 263 42.55 -1.46 46.03
CA GLU A 263 41.48 -1.25 47.03
C GLU A 263 40.79 0.12 46.93
N GLY A 264 41.43 1.12 46.32
CA GLY A 264 40.85 2.45 46.13
C GLY A 264 39.59 2.46 45.25
N THR A 265 39.46 1.54 44.29
CA THR A 265 38.28 1.47 43.40
C THR A 265 37.07 0.83 44.08
N ARG A 266 37.25 0.03 45.14
CA ARG A 266 36.14 -0.60 45.87
C ARG A 266 35.36 0.38 46.74
N GLN A 267 35.99 1.43 47.27
CA GLN A 267 35.34 2.37 48.18
C GLN A 267 34.47 3.43 47.49
N SER A 268 34.63 3.69 46.18
CA SER A 268 33.82 4.70 45.47
C SER A 268 32.46 4.19 44.97
N LEU A 269 32.16 2.90 45.14
CA LEU A 269 30.95 2.25 44.61
C LEU A 269 29.93 1.85 45.67
N LEU A 270 30.17 2.18 46.95
CA LEU A 270 29.16 2.01 48.00
C LEU A 270 28.34 3.29 48.14
N PRO A 271 27.00 3.22 48.09
CA PRO A 271 26.14 4.39 48.26
C PRO A 271 26.26 4.92 49.70
N LYS A 272 26.28 6.24 49.84
CA LYS A 272 26.11 6.93 51.14
C LYS A 272 24.64 6.93 51.55
#